data_AF-A0A3M7TRU5-F1
#
_entry.id   AF-A0A3M7TRU5-F1
#
_cell.length_a   1.000
_cell.length_b   1.000
_cell.length_c   1.000
_cell.angle_alpha   90.00
_cell.angle_beta   90.00
_cell.angle_gamma   90.00
#
_symmetry.space_group_name_H-M   'P 1'
#
loop_
_entity.id
_entity.type
_entity.pdbx_description
1 polymer ?
#
loop_
_entity_poly.entity_id
_entity_poly.type
_entity_poly.pdbx_seq_one_letter_code
_entity_poly.pdbx_strand_id
1 'polypeptide(L)'
;MIFKLFTWPIDTLVMVGKKVKEEVDKELYDLEHIQQKLIHLQMMLEMEEISEEAYEKQEEELLERYRIAKTLEQERLRESVEENEGR
;
A
#
# COMPACT_ATOMS: atom_id res chain seq x y z
N MET A 1 -25.35 2.55 20.43
CA MET A 1 -25.18 3.68 19.49
C MET A 1 -23.69 4.03 19.37
N ILE A 2 -22.87 3.15 18.80
CA ILE A 2 -21.39 3.35 18.72
C ILE A 2 -20.92 3.62 17.26
N PHE A 3 -21.80 3.48 16.27
CA PHE A 3 -21.52 3.66 14.83
C PHE A 3 -21.28 5.10 14.34
N LYS A 4 -21.03 6.05 15.24
CA LYS A 4 -20.78 7.44 14.88
C LYS A 4 -19.74 7.99 15.81
N LEU A 5 -18.46 7.85 15.49
CA LEU A 5 -17.41 8.81 15.91
C LEU A 5 -15.97 8.47 15.49
N PHE A 6 -15.70 7.55 14.55
CA PHE A 6 -14.32 7.30 14.12
C PHE A 6 -14.02 7.78 12.70
N THR A 7 -14.25 9.07 12.49
CA THR A 7 -13.68 9.83 11.38
C THR A 7 -12.87 10.99 11.99
N TRP A 8 -11.77 10.67 12.67
CA TRP A 8 -10.77 11.64 13.16
C TRP A 8 -9.52 11.56 12.25
N PRO A 9 -8.78 12.65 11.98
CA PRO A 9 -8.20 12.91 10.67
C PRO A 9 -6.93 12.08 10.43
N ILE A 10 -7.10 11.04 9.63
CA ILE A 10 -6.04 10.27 8.97
C ILE A 10 -5.17 11.17 8.05
N ASP A 11 -5.59 12.42 7.81
CA ASP A 11 -4.83 13.45 7.10
C ASP A 11 -3.49 13.83 7.75
N THR A 12 -3.25 13.44 9.01
CA THR A 12 -2.01 13.80 9.73
C THR A 12 -0.80 12.93 9.37
N LEU A 13 -0.98 11.71 8.85
CA LEU A 13 0.11 10.86 8.35
C LEU A 13 0.66 11.33 6.98
N VAL A 14 -0.15 12.07 6.21
CA VAL A 14 0.27 12.68 4.93
C VAL A 14 1.39 13.70 5.13
N MET A 15 1.56 14.25 6.34
CA MET A 15 2.55 15.28 6.62
C MET A 15 3.99 14.73 6.76
N VAL A 16 4.16 13.45 7.11
CA VAL A 16 5.50 12.84 7.22
C VAL A 16 6.02 12.37 5.85
N GLY A 17 5.13 12.02 4.91
CA GLY A 17 5.50 11.68 3.53
C GLY A 17 5.88 12.88 2.64
N LYS A 18 5.66 14.12 3.09
CA LYS A 18 5.93 15.33 2.27
C LYS A 18 7.41 15.63 2.04
N LYS A 19 8.35 14.94 2.71
CA LYS A 19 9.80 15.20 2.57
C LYS A 19 10.57 14.18 1.72
N VAL A 20 9.87 13.21 1.11
CA VAL A 20 10.45 12.19 0.21
C VAL A 20 9.81 12.27 -1.19
N LYS A 21 9.42 13.48 -1.63
CA LYS A 21 8.47 13.68 -2.74
C LYS A 21 9.06 14.39 -3.96
N GLU A 22 10.37 14.39 -4.16
CA GLU A 22 10.96 15.13 -5.29
C GLU A 22 11.77 14.29 -6.30
N GLU A 23 12.10 13.02 -6.04
CA GLU A 23 12.81 12.19 -7.05
C GLU A 23 12.40 10.71 -7.17
N VAL A 24 11.33 10.25 -6.50
CA VAL A 24 10.91 8.82 -6.55
C VAL A 24 9.67 8.65 -7.46
N ASP A 25 9.68 9.33 -8.59
CA ASP A 25 8.51 9.50 -9.43
C ASP A 25 8.14 8.22 -10.22
N LYS A 26 6.89 7.80 -10.04
CA LYS A 26 6.01 7.00 -10.93
C LYS A 26 5.99 5.48 -10.86
N GLU A 27 6.96 4.80 -10.25
CA GLU A 27 7.03 3.33 -10.38
C GLU A 27 7.04 2.54 -9.07
N LEU A 28 7.70 3.08 -8.04
CA LEU A 28 7.86 2.41 -6.74
C LEU A 28 6.62 2.56 -5.83
N TYR A 29 5.70 3.45 -6.21
CA TYR A 29 4.62 3.85 -5.31
C TYR A 29 3.53 2.80 -5.11
N ASP A 30 3.27 1.89 -6.05
CA ASP A 30 2.18 0.91 -5.85
C ASP A 30 2.50 -0.10 -4.74
N LEU A 31 3.72 -0.64 -4.71
CA LEU A 31 4.08 -1.68 -3.76
C LEU A 31 4.19 -1.14 -2.32
N GLU A 32 4.90 -0.02 -2.15
CA GLU A 32 5.08 0.62 -0.84
C GLU A 32 3.75 1.14 -0.28
N HIS A 33 2.88 1.71 -1.12
CA HIS A 33 1.56 2.17 -0.67
C HIS A 33 0.67 1.01 -0.22
N ILE A 34 0.71 -0.13 -0.92
CA ILE A 34 -0.07 -1.32 -0.51
C ILE A 34 0.46 -1.85 0.83
N GLN A 35 1.78 -1.89 1.03
CA GLN A 35 2.38 -2.29 2.31
C GLN A 35 1.97 -1.35 3.45
N GLN A 36 1.99 -0.04 3.23
CA GLN A 36 1.53 0.95 4.22
C GLN A 36 0.05 0.77 4.55
N LYS A 37 -0.79 0.46 3.56
CA LYS A 37 -2.23 0.17 3.78
C LYS A 37 -2.44 -1.09 4.60
N LEU A 38 -1.66 -2.16 4.35
CA LEU A 38 -1.71 -3.40 5.14
C LEU A 38 -1.33 -3.15 6.61
N ILE A 39 -0.25 -2.38 6.85
CA ILE A 39 0.17 -1.99 8.20
C ILE A 39 -0.93 -1.19 8.90
N HIS A 40 -1.53 -0.23 8.19
CA HIS A 40 -2.62 0.57 8.74
C HIS A 40 -3.86 -0.28 9.06
N LEU A 41 -4.21 -1.22 8.18
CA LEU A 41 -5.32 -2.15 8.37
C LEU A 41 -5.12 -3.01 9.62
N GLN A 42 -3.91 -3.53 9.84
CA GLN A 42 -3.54 -4.28 11.04
C GLN A 42 -3.66 -3.42 12.30
N MET A 43 -3.17 -2.17 12.25
CA MET A 43 -3.29 -1.24 13.38
C MET A 43 -4.76 -0.96 13.73
N MET A 44 -5.64 -0.79 12.73
CA MET A 44 -7.08 -0.61 12.98
C MET A 44 -7.71 -1.84 13.66
N LEU A 45 -7.30 -3.05 13.28
CA LEU A 45 -7.77 -4.27 13.94
C LEU A 45 -7.29 -4.34 15.40
N GLU A 46 -6.01 -4.04 15.63
CA GLU A 46 -5.42 -4.05 16.98
C GLU A 46 -6.04 -3.02 17.92
N MET A 47 -6.54 -1.91 17.39
CA MET A 47 -7.26 -0.88 18.13
C MET A 47 -8.77 -1.14 18.24
N GLU A 48 -9.25 -2.31 17.78
CA GLU A 48 -10.67 -2.69 17.74
C GLU A 48 -11.55 -1.71 16.93
N GLU A 49 -10.96 -0.96 15.97
CA GLU A 49 -11.68 -0.02 15.11
C GLU A 49 -12.43 -0.71 13.97
N ILE A 50 -11.99 -1.91 13.60
CA ILE A 50 -12.62 -2.78 12.59
C ILE A 50 -12.81 -4.19 13.15
N SER A 51 -13.77 -4.94 12.61
CA SER A 51 -13.92 -6.37 12.93
C SER A 51 -12.90 -7.22 12.19
N GLU A 52 -12.63 -8.42 12.72
CA GLU A 52 -11.80 -9.44 12.07
C GLU A 52 -12.30 -9.78 10.66
N GLU A 53 -13.62 -9.95 10.48
CA GLU A 53 -14.22 -10.18 9.14
C GLU A 53 -13.96 -9.01 8.16
N ALA A 54 -14.02 -7.76 8.66
CA ALA A 54 -13.75 -6.58 7.83
C ALA A 54 -12.25 -6.42 7.53
N TYR A 55 -11.38 -6.86 8.44
CA TYR A 55 -9.94 -6.96 8.24
C TYR A 55 -9.63 -7.99 7.15
N GLU A 56 -10.06 -9.24 7.31
CA GLU A 56 -9.76 -10.34 6.38
C GLU A 56 -10.16 -10.00 4.94
N LYS A 57 -11.35 -9.45 4.75
CA LYS A 57 -11.84 -9.05 3.41
C LYS A 57 -10.96 -7.97 2.77
N GLN A 58 -10.54 -6.97 3.55
CA GLN A 58 -9.71 -5.88 3.04
C GLN A 58 -8.26 -6.31 2.85
N GLU A 59 -7.76 -7.17 3.72
CA GLU A 59 -6.42 -7.75 3.64
C GLU A 59 -6.29 -8.58 2.36
N GLU A 60 -7.26 -9.44 2.06
CA GLU A 60 -7.27 -10.26 0.85
C GLU A 60 -7.22 -9.39 -0.43
N GLU A 61 -8.02 -8.32 -0.48
CA GLU A 61 -8.03 -7.38 -1.60
C GLU A 61 -6.67 -6.67 -1.77
N LEU A 62 -6.06 -6.24 -0.67
CA LEU A 62 -4.75 -5.57 -0.69
C LEU A 62 -3.63 -6.55 -1.09
N LEU A 63 -3.67 -7.79 -0.61
CA LEU A 63 -2.69 -8.83 -0.96
C LEU A 63 -2.80 -9.27 -2.43
N GLU A 64 -4.00 -9.33 -2.99
CA GLU A 64 -4.18 -9.57 -4.43
C GLU A 64 -3.53 -8.46 -5.26
N ARG A 65 -3.79 -7.20 -4.90
CA ARG A 65 -3.15 -6.05 -5.56
C ARG A 65 -1.63 -6.07 -5.42
N TYR A 66 -1.13 -6.42 -4.23
CA TYR A 66 0.30 -6.55 -3.97
C TYR A 66 0.94 -7.58 -4.90
N ARG A 67 0.31 -8.74 -5.06
CA ARG A 67 0.79 -9.81 -5.96
C ARG A 67 0.87 -9.31 -7.40
N ILE A 68 -0.18 -8.68 -7.90
CA ILE A 68 -0.21 -8.12 -9.26
C ILE A 68 0.90 -7.08 -9.44
N ALA A 69 1.02 -6.13 -8.51
CA ALA A 69 2.05 -5.09 -8.57
C ALA A 69 3.47 -5.69 -8.55
N LYS A 70 3.69 -6.73 -7.73
CA LYS A 70 4.99 -7.42 -7.65
C LYS A 70 5.36 -8.13 -8.94
N THR A 71 4.39 -8.78 -9.58
CA THR A 71 4.60 -9.45 -10.87
C THR A 71 4.98 -8.43 -11.94
N LEU A 72 4.25 -7.30 -12.03
CA LEU A 72 4.54 -6.24 -13.00
C LEU A 72 5.93 -5.61 -12.78
N GLU A 73 6.33 -5.38 -11.51
CA GLU A 73 7.67 -4.90 -11.17
C GLU A 73 8.75 -5.86 -11.66
N GLN A 74 8.56 -7.17 -11.46
CA GLN A 74 9.52 -8.18 -11.91
C GLN A 74 9.60 -8.30 -13.43
N GLU A 75 8.47 -8.22 -14.13
CA GLU A 75 8.42 -8.22 -15.60
C GLU A 75 9.15 -7.01 -16.17
N ARG A 76 8.84 -5.80 -15.70
CA ARG A 76 9.53 -4.58 -16.12
C ARG A 76 11.03 -4.66 -15.87
N LEU A 77 11.44 -5.19 -14.72
CA LEU A 77 12.85 -5.33 -14.40
C LEU A 77 13.54 -6.29 -15.38
N ARG A 78 12.90 -7.40 -15.74
CA ARG A 78 13.42 -8.34 -16.75
C ARG A 78 13.55 -7.68 -18.12
N GLU A 79 12.52 -6.98 -18.59
CA GLU A 79 12.54 -6.25 -19.86
C GLU A 79 13.70 -5.23 -19.90
N SER A 80 13.89 -4.46 -18.82
CA SER A 80 14.97 -3.47 -18.74
C SER A 80 16.38 -4.07 -18.77
N VAL A 81 16.53 -5.31 -18.27
CA VAL A 81 17.80 -6.06 -18.31
C VAL A 81 18.05 -6.60 -19.71
N GLU A 82 17.03 -7.20 -20.34
CA GLU A 82 17.11 -7.73 -21.71
C GLU A 82 17.39 -6.62 -22.75
N GLU A 83 16.79 -5.43 -22.59
CA GLU A 83 17.07 -4.26 -23.44
C GLU A 83 18.50 -3.71 -23.29
N ASN A 84 19.11 -3.83 -22.10
CA ASN A 84 20.49 -3.40 -21.87
C ASN A 84 21.51 -4.42 -22.38
N GLU A 85 21.22 -5.72 -22.33
CA GLU A 85 22.11 -6.78 -22.82
C GLU A 85 22.10 -6.91 -24.36
N GLY A 86 21.07 -6.38 -25.03
CA GLY A 86 20.95 -6.37 -26.49
C GLY A 86 21.63 -5.20 -27.23
N ARG A 87 22.36 -4.32 -26.53
CA ARG A 87 23.04 -3.13 -27.11
C ARG A 87 24.56 -3.23 -27.10
#